data_AF-A0A2N1S474-F1
#
_entry.id   AF-A0A2N1S474-F1
#
_cell.length_a   1.000
_cell.length_b   1.000
_cell.length_c   1.000
_cell.angle_alpha   90.00
_cell.angle_beta   90.00
_cell.angle_gamma   90.00
#
_symmetry.space_group_name_H-M   'P 1'
#
loop_
_entity.id
_entity.type
_entity.pdbx_description
1 polymer ?
#
loop_
_entity_poly.entity_id
_entity_poly.type
_entity_poly.pdbx_seq_one_letter_code
_entity_poly.pdbx_strand_id
1 'polypeptide(L)'
;MKNDTSNARMQYLKASTGSVFNDTDYQALSNQIEVHKYLINQTIPWTISWDDAAFSWVENVFHPIMQVVDRWEVSSAFPTLGRSQLYFDISNHWYYLLEKDPHISAHYAAIEYAAQYGKGLGRLFSRLQLPRNVA
;
A
#
# COMPACT_ATOMS: atom_id res chain seq x y z
N MET A 1 -2.10 24.13 10.71
CA MET A 1 -2.23 23.65 12.10
C MET A 1 -3.15 22.43 12.05
N LYS A 2 -2.66 21.23 12.37
CA LYS A 2 -3.53 20.03 12.41
C LYS A 2 -4.48 20.17 13.60
N ASN A 3 -5.77 19.87 13.40
CA ASN A 3 -6.75 19.85 14.49
C ASN A 3 -6.58 18.57 15.34
N ASP A 4 -7.09 18.57 16.57
CA ASP A 4 -6.91 17.46 17.54
C ASP A 4 -7.30 16.09 16.96
N THR A 5 -8.35 16.05 16.15
CA THR A 5 -8.79 14.84 15.43
C THR A 5 -7.73 14.32 14.47
N SER A 6 -7.06 15.18 13.70
CA SER A 6 -6.01 14.77 12.78
C SER A 6 -4.78 14.22 13.50
N ASN A 7 -4.48 14.76 14.68
CA ASN A 7 -3.38 14.26 15.51
C ASN A 7 -3.71 12.86 16.06
N ALA A 8 -4.93 12.66 16.57
CA ALA A 8 -5.37 11.34 17.06
C ALA A 8 -5.37 10.29 15.93
N ARG A 9 -5.88 10.65 14.74
CA ARG A 9 -5.85 9.77 13.56
C ARG A 9 -4.43 9.42 13.15
N MET A 10 -3.51 10.38 13.12
CA MET A 10 -2.11 10.10 12.80
C MET A 10 -1.46 9.20 13.86
N GLN A 11 -1.75 9.40 15.15
CA GLN A 11 -1.25 8.53 16.22
C GLN A 11 -1.73 7.09 16.04
N TYR A 12 -3.01 6.89 15.72
CA TYR A 12 -3.55 5.59 15.37
C TYR A 12 -2.78 4.96 14.20
N LEU A 13 -2.59 5.70 13.09
CA LEU A 13 -1.87 5.19 11.93
C LEU A 13 -0.42 4.81 12.27
N LYS A 14 0.30 5.62 13.06
CA LYS A 14 1.68 5.29 13.50
C LYS A 14 1.70 4.01 14.35
N ALA A 15 0.73 3.84 15.25
CA ALA A 15 0.64 2.65 16.09
C ALA A 15 0.34 1.39 15.25
N SER A 16 -0.67 1.45 14.38
CA SER A 16 -1.12 0.31 13.57
C SER A 16 -0.14 -0.09 12.47
N THR A 17 0.70 0.85 12.00
CA THR A 17 1.65 0.61 10.91
C THR A 17 3.08 0.35 11.39
N GLY A 18 3.29 0.20 12.70
CA GLY A 18 4.63 0.02 13.26
C GLY A 18 5.57 1.21 13.02
N SER A 19 5.01 2.43 12.97
CA SER A 19 5.72 3.67 12.68
C SER A 19 6.45 3.70 11.34
N VAL A 20 5.95 2.97 10.33
CA VAL A 20 6.41 3.08 8.94
C VAL A 20 6.23 4.51 8.42
N PHE A 21 5.14 5.16 8.81
CA PHE A 21 4.82 6.53 8.40
C PHE A 21 5.11 7.55 9.51
N ASN A 22 5.30 8.79 9.08
CA ASN A 22 5.51 9.93 9.98
C ASN A 22 4.48 11.04 9.72
N ASP A 23 4.53 12.11 10.51
CA ASP A 23 3.54 13.17 10.49
C ASP A 23 3.42 13.90 9.13
N THR A 24 4.46 13.89 8.29
CA THR A 24 4.39 14.46 6.93
C THR A 24 3.51 13.65 5.99
N ASP A 25 3.36 12.35 6.25
CA ASP A 25 2.65 11.41 5.39
C ASP A 25 1.12 11.47 5.59
N TYR A 26 0.67 12.13 6.66
CA TYR A 26 -0.74 12.15 7.06
C TYR A 26 -1.69 12.58 5.93
N GLN A 27 -1.32 13.59 5.15
CA GLN A 27 -2.18 14.08 4.08
C GLN A 27 -2.39 13.02 2.99
N ALA A 28 -1.31 12.33 2.60
CA ALA A 28 -1.38 11.25 1.61
C ALA A 28 -2.17 10.04 2.14
N LEU A 29 -1.91 9.64 3.38
CA LEU A 29 -2.62 8.54 4.05
C LEU A 29 -4.12 8.84 4.19
N SER A 30 -4.47 10.04 4.65
CA SER A 30 -5.88 10.43 4.79
C SER A 30 -6.59 10.43 3.44
N ASN A 31 -5.92 10.83 2.37
CA ASN A 31 -6.49 10.78 1.03
C ASN A 31 -6.72 9.32 0.56
N GLN A 32 -5.75 8.42 0.76
CA GLN A 32 -5.92 7.00 0.45
C GLN A 32 -7.05 6.35 1.25
N ILE A 33 -7.18 6.68 2.53
CA ILE A 33 -8.24 6.15 3.40
C ILE A 33 -9.62 6.67 2.96
N GLU A 34 -9.73 7.93 2.54
CA GLU A 34 -11.01 8.46 2.02
C GLU A 34 -11.38 7.84 0.67
N VAL A 35 -10.41 7.59 -0.21
CA VAL A 35 -10.65 6.84 -1.46
C VAL A 35 -11.10 5.41 -1.16
N HIS A 36 -10.41 4.71 -0.24
CA HIS A 36 -10.79 3.36 0.20
C HIS A 36 -12.21 3.32 0.79
N LYS A 37 -12.51 4.29 1.66
CA LYS A 37 -13.85 4.49 2.24
C LYS A 37 -14.90 4.69 1.16
N TYR A 38 -14.63 5.57 0.19
CA TYR A 38 -15.53 5.83 -0.92
C TYR A 38 -15.85 4.55 -1.69
N LEU A 39 -14.83 3.77 -2.04
CA LEU A 39 -14.98 2.50 -2.76
C LEU A 39 -15.78 1.46 -1.96
N ILE A 40 -15.53 1.32 -0.66
CA ILE A 40 -16.33 0.42 0.20
C ILE A 40 -17.79 0.85 0.22
N ASN A 41 -18.07 2.15 0.37
CA ASN A 41 -19.45 2.65 0.39
C ASN A 41 -20.19 2.46 -0.95
N GLN A 42 -19.49 2.17 -2.05
CA GLN A 42 -20.14 1.78 -3.32
C GLN A 42 -20.63 0.33 -3.32
N THR A 43 -20.15 -0.53 -2.41
CA THR A 43 -20.42 -1.98 -2.43
C THR A 43 -21.39 -2.43 -1.33
N ILE A 44 -21.74 -1.53 -0.40
CA ILE A 44 -22.62 -1.83 0.74
C ILE A 44 -23.71 -0.76 0.89
N PRO A 45 -24.88 -1.07 1.50
CA PRO A 45 -26.00 -0.14 1.56
C PRO A 45 -25.94 0.89 2.70
N TRP A 46 -24.85 0.94 3.47
CA TRP A 46 -24.63 1.92 4.54
C TRP A 46 -23.32 2.68 4.36
N THR A 47 -23.14 3.77 5.10
CA THR A 47 -21.91 4.56 5.08
C THR A 47 -21.03 4.20 6.28
N ILE A 48 -19.78 3.80 6.02
CA ILE A 48 -18.80 3.57 7.09
C ILE A 48 -18.16 4.89 7.56
N SER A 49 -17.71 4.90 8.81
CA SER A 49 -16.94 6.02 9.37
C SER A 49 -15.52 6.05 8.80
N TRP A 50 -14.79 7.16 9.02
CA TRP A 50 -13.37 7.22 8.69
C TRP A 50 -12.56 6.18 9.47
N ASP A 51 -12.90 5.96 10.74
CA ASP A 51 -12.16 5.06 11.63
C ASP A 51 -12.33 3.59 11.18
N ASP A 52 -13.55 3.21 10.76
CA ASP A 52 -13.81 1.90 10.14
C ASP A 52 -13.02 1.73 8.84
N ALA A 53 -12.96 2.78 8.02
CA ALA A 53 -12.21 2.76 6.77
C ALA A 53 -10.70 2.69 7.02
N ALA A 54 -10.18 3.38 8.03
CA ALA A 54 -8.77 3.33 8.41
C ALA A 54 -8.38 1.93 8.91
N PHE A 55 -9.21 1.32 9.76
CA PHE A 55 -9.02 -0.07 10.18
C PHE A 55 -9.01 -1.03 8.97
N SER A 56 -10.02 -0.91 8.10
CA SER A 56 -10.10 -1.73 6.88
C SER A 56 -8.90 -1.51 5.95
N TRP A 57 -8.42 -0.27 5.81
CA TRP A 57 -7.24 0.06 5.01
C TRP A 57 -5.97 -0.57 5.58
N VAL A 58 -5.80 -0.56 6.91
CA VAL A 58 -4.67 -1.24 7.57
C VAL A 58 -4.66 -2.73 7.22
N GLU A 59 -5.81 -3.40 7.36
CA GLU A 59 -5.95 -4.83 7.15
C GLU A 59 -5.85 -5.24 5.68
N ASN A 60 -6.48 -4.48 4.78
CA ASN A 60 -6.70 -4.91 3.39
C ASN A 60 -5.79 -4.23 2.37
N VAL A 61 -5.08 -3.17 2.75
CA VAL A 61 -4.17 -2.43 1.85
C VAL A 61 -2.77 -2.36 2.42
N PHE A 62 -2.60 -1.85 3.64
CA PHE A 62 -1.28 -1.69 4.25
C PHE A 62 -0.57 -3.03 4.50
N HIS A 63 -1.18 -3.92 5.29
CA HIS A 63 -0.57 -5.19 5.64
C HIS A 63 -0.24 -6.07 4.43
N PRO A 64 -1.14 -6.27 3.44
CA PRO A 64 -0.84 -7.08 2.26
C PRO A 64 0.34 -6.56 1.44
N ILE A 65 0.50 -5.24 1.31
CA ILE A 65 1.68 -4.65 0.64
C ILE A 65 2.93 -4.88 1.48
N MET A 66 2.88 -4.53 2.78
CA MET A 66 4.07 -4.58 3.63
C MET A 66 4.61 -5.98 3.84
N GLN A 67 3.75 -6.99 3.90
CA GLN A 67 4.17 -8.41 3.94
C GLN A 67 5.04 -8.81 2.75
N VAL A 68 4.86 -8.16 1.59
CA VAL A 68 5.64 -8.46 0.38
C VAL A 68 6.88 -7.57 0.31
N VAL A 69 6.77 -6.30 0.72
CA VAL A 69 7.92 -5.39 0.88
C VAL A 69 8.97 -5.96 1.84
N ASP A 70 8.53 -6.65 2.89
CA ASP A 70 9.41 -7.27 3.89
C ASP A 70 10.19 -8.48 3.37
N ARG A 71 9.85 -8.98 2.17
CA ARG A 71 10.61 -10.06 1.53
C ARG A 71 11.92 -9.52 0.98
N TRP A 72 12.95 -10.37 0.99
CA TRP A 72 14.29 -9.98 0.58
C TRP A 72 14.34 -9.52 -0.88
N GLU A 73 13.63 -10.20 -1.78
CA GLU A 73 13.64 -9.88 -3.21
C GLU A 73 13.09 -8.47 -3.50
N VAL A 74 12.07 -8.02 -2.78
CA VAL A 74 11.47 -6.70 -2.96
C VAL A 74 12.31 -5.64 -2.24
N SER A 75 12.64 -5.85 -0.97
CA SER A 75 13.45 -4.88 -0.21
C SER A 75 14.84 -4.65 -0.81
N SER A 76 15.53 -5.72 -1.24
CA SER A 76 16.86 -5.61 -1.86
C SER A 76 16.84 -4.98 -3.25
N ALA A 77 15.69 -4.96 -3.92
CA ALA A 77 15.52 -4.30 -5.21
C ALA A 77 15.58 -2.77 -5.10
N PHE A 78 15.32 -2.20 -3.91
CA PHE A 78 15.23 -0.76 -3.67
C PHE A 78 16.10 -0.30 -2.48
N PRO A 79 17.43 -0.41 -2.55
CA PRO A 79 18.32 -0.15 -1.42
C PRO A 79 18.34 1.32 -0.94
N THR A 80 17.82 2.24 -1.75
CA THR A 80 17.79 3.69 -1.45
C THR A 80 16.41 4.20 -1.05
N LEU A 81 15.36 3.38 -1.12
CA LEU A 81 14.00 3.81 -0.76
C LEU A 81 13.65 3.41 0.66
N GLY A 82 13.03 4.33 1.38
CA GLY A 82 12.42 4.04 2.68
C GLY A 82 11.14 3.21 2.52
N ARG A 83 10.74 2.53 3.60
CA ARG A 83 9.55 1.66 3.64
C ARG A 83 8.26 2.40 3.27
N SER A 84 8.07 3.63 3.77
CA SER A 84 6.89 4.45 3.46
C SER A 84 6.82 4.84 1.99
N GLN A 85 7.94 5.24 1.40
CA GLN A 85 8.01 5.58 -0.02
C GLN A 85 7.68 4.37 -0.88
N LEU A 86 8.33 3.23 -0.61
CA LEU A 86 8.09 2.00 -1.35
C LEU A 86 6.64 1.50 -1.19
N TYR A 87 6.04 1.68 -0.01
CA TYR A 87 4.62 1.43 0.20
C TYR A 87 3.75 2.29 -0.74
N PHE A 88 3.95 3.61 -0.77
CA PHE A 88 3.14 4.50 -1.62
C PHE A 88 3.30 4.17 -3.09
N ASP A 89 4.52 3.87 -3.54
CA ASP A 89 4.79 3.53 -4.93
C ASP A 89 4.07 2.23 -5.34
N ILE A 90 4.14 1.19 -4.51
CA ILE A 90 3.45 -0.09 -4.76
C ILE A 90 1.93 0.07 -4.64
N SER A 91 1.44 0.84 -3.67
CA SER A 91 0.01 1.09 -3.49
C SER A 91 -0.59 1.80 -4.70
N ASN A 92 0.09 2.82 -5.24
CA ASN A 92 -0.32 3.52 -6.45
C ASN A 92 -0.26 2.59 -7.67
N HIS A 93 0.80 1.79 -7.80
CA HIS A 93 0.92 0.80 -8.87
C HIS A 93 -0.22 -0.23 -8.82
N TRP A 94 -0.53 -0.75 -7.64
CA TRP A 94 -1.62 -1.71 -7.45
C TRP A 94 -2.99 -1.12 -7.82
N TYR A 95 -3.25 0.14 -7.46
CA TYR A 95 -4.47 0.85 -7.86
C TYR A 95 -4.66 0.82 -9.39
N TYR A 96 -3.64 1.17 -10.17
CA TYR A 96 -3.73 1.15 -11.64
C TYR A 96 -3.83 -0.25 -12.25
N LEU A 97 -3.34 -1.29 -11.57
CA LEU A 97 -3.56 -2.67 -12.00
C LEU A 97 -5.00 -3.11 -11.76
N LEU A 98 -5.60 -2.72 -10.63
CA LEU A 98 -6.98 -3.04 -10.28
C LEU A 98 -7.99 -2.42 -11.26
N GLU A 99 -7.67 -1.28 -11.86
CA GLU A 99 -8.49 -0.69 -12.94
C GLU A 99 -8.56 -1.59 -14.19
N LYS A 100 -7.57 -2.45 -14.41
CA LYS A 100 -7.50 -3.37 -15.55
C LYS A 100 -8.04 -4.75 -15.21
N ASP A 101 -7.69 -5.26 -14.04
CA ASP A 101 -8.21 -6.52 -13.50
C ASP A 101 -8.41 -6.42 -11.98
N PRO A 102 -9.66 -6.47 -11.50
CA PRO A 102 -9.97 -6.34 -10.07
C PRO A 102 -9.47 -7.51 -9.21
N HIS A 103 -8.98 -8.61 -9.81
CA HIS A 103 -8.46 -9.76 -9.08
C HIS A 103 -6.95 -9.68 -8.79
N ILE A 104 -6.27 -8.63 -9.25
CA ILE A 104 -4.84 -8.45 -8.99
C ILE A 104 -4.59 -8.31 -7.50
N SER A 105 -3.67 -9.14 -6.98
CA SER A 105 -3.28 -9.12 -5.56
C SER A 105 -2.16 -8.12 -5.29
N ALA A 106 -2.06 -7.66 -4.03
CA ALA A 106 -0.93 -6.87 -3.54
C ALA A 106 0.42 -7.55 -3.80
N HIS A 107 0.46 -8.89 -3.66
CA HIS A 107 1.66 -9.67 -3.93
C HIS A 107 2.12 -9.54 -5.38
N TYR A 108 1.21 -9.71 -6.33
CA TYR A 108 1.54 -9.53 -7.74
C TYR A 108 2.02 -8.10 -8.01
N ALA A 109 1.29 -7.10 -7.53
CA ALA A 109 1.63 -5.69 -7.74
C ALA A 109 3.04 -5.35 -7.21
N ALA A 110 3.39 -5.81 -6.02
CA ALA A 110 4.69 -5.57 -5.42
C ALA A 110 5.84 -6.28 -6.18
N ILE A 111 5.64 -7.54 -6.59
CA ILE A 111 6.65 -8.29 -7.36
C ILE A 111 6.83 -7.70 -8.76
N GLU A 112 5.74 -7.32 -9.43
CA GLU A 112 5.81 -6.65 -10.73
C GLU A 112 6.52 -5.30 -10.64
N TYR A 113 6.17 -4.49 -9.64
CA TYR A 113 6.84 -3.21 -9.38
C TYR A 113 8.35 -3.40 -9.16
N ALA A 114 8.75 -4.38 -8.34
CA ALA A 114 10.15 -4.73 -8.11
C ALA A 114 10.86 -5.23 -9.38
N ALA A 115 10.19 -6.04 -10.20
CA ALA A 115 10.72 -6.53 -11.46
C ALA A 115 10.94 -5.40 -12.51
N GLN A 116 10.03 -4.43 -12.54
CA GLN A 116 10.04 -3.32 -13.48
C GLN A 116 11.01 -2.21 -13.06
N TYR A 117 10.95 -1.76 -11.81
CA TYR A 117 11.65 -0.55 -11.33
C TYR A 117 12.81 -0.82 -10.38
N GLY A 118 12.93 -2.06 -9.88
CA GLY A 118 14.00 -2.47 -8.98
C GLY A 118 15.39 -2.49 -9.61
N LYS A 119 16.41 -2.81 -8.81
CA LYS A 119 17.81 -2.93 -9.24
C LYS A 119 18.46 -4.21 -8.68
N GLY A 120 19.62 -4.58 -9.25
CA GLY A 120 20.46 -5.66 -8.73
C GLY A 120 19.79 -7.04 -8.72
N LEU A 121 20.22 -7.89 -7.78
CA LEU A 121 19.74 -9.27 -7.66
C LEU A 121 18.25 -9.34 -7.31
N GLY A 122 17.76 -8.46 -6.43
CA GLY A 122 16.34 -8.41 -6.06
C GLY A 122 15.43 -8.32 -7.29
N ARG A 123 15.72 -7.39 -8.20
CA ARG A 123 15.00 -7.28 -9.49
C ARG A 123 15.04 -8.57 -10.31
N LEU A 124 16.21 -9.22 -10.41
CA LEU A 124 16.35 -10.46 -11.18
C LEU A 124 15.48 -11.57 -10.58
N PHE A 125 15.47 -11.71 -9.26
CA PHE A 125 14.60 -12.68 -8.57
C PHE A 125 13.12 -12.35 -8.74
N SER A 126 12.70 -11.08 -8.63
CA SER A 126 11.31 -10.68 -8.85
C SER A 126 10.84 -11.01 -10.28
N ARG A 127 11.70 -10.81 -11.29
CA ARG A 127 11.40 -11.18 -12.69
C ARG A 127 11.19 -12.67 -12.90
N LEU A 128 11.87 -13.52 -12.12
CA LEU A 128 11.70 -14.98 -12.20
C LEU A 128 10.40 -15.45 -11.53
N GLN A 129 9.92 -14.73 -10.53
CA GLN A 129 8.68 -15.03 -9.82
C GLN A 129 7.42 -14.59 -10.59
N LEU A 130 7.55 -13.64 -11.53
CA LEU A 130 6.40 -13.20 -12.31
C LEU A 130 5.82 -14.36 -13.15
N PRO A 131 4.50 -14.62 -13.05
CA PRO A 131 3.87 -15.62 -13.90
C PRO A 131 4.07 -15.25 -15.38
N ARG A 132 4.51 -16.22 -16.18
CA ARG A 132 4.86 -16.03 -17.60
C ARG A 132 3.69 -15.57 -18.48
N ASN A 133 2.44 -15.78 -18.04
CA ASN A 133 1.23 -15.45 -18.78
C ASN A 133 0.22 -14.76 -17.86
N VAL A 134 0.21 -13.43 -17.85
CA VAL A 134 -0.96 -12.64 -17.47
C VAL A 134 -1.11 -11.63 -18.59
N ALA A 135 -1.93 -11.99 -19.57
CA ALA A 135 -2.32 -11.19 -20.72
C ALA A 135 -3.85 -11.13 -20.72
#